data_AF-L7E9H9-F1
#
_entry.id   AF-L7E9H9-F1
#
_cell.length_a   1.000
_cell.length_b   1.000
_cell.length_c   1.000
_cell.angle_alpha   90.00
_cell.angle_beta   90.00
_cell.angle_gamma   90.00
#
_symmetry.space_group_name_H-M   'P 1'
#
loop_
_entity.id
_entity.type
_entity.pdbx_description
1 polymer ?
#
loop_
_entity_poly.entity_id
_entity_poly.type
_entity_poly.pdbx_seq_one_letter_code
_entity_poly.pdbx_strand_id
1 'polypeptide(L)'
;MLEINRVTEKLFQEIHPDKRKTFTCDNGKEFCGHQELSQKLGADFYFATPYHSWERGLNEHTNGLLRQFFPKGTNFKIVKPEEVERAVNLINNRPRKCLDYRTPNEVFYKGRSDSDAIQT
;
A
#
# COMPACT_ATOMS: atom_id res chain seq x y z
N MET A 1 2.51 7.56 15.84
CA MET A 1 1.51 8.28 15.03
C MET A 1 2.18 9.20 14.02
N LEU A 2 2.97 10.19 14.45
CA LEU A 2 3.63 11.14 13.52
C LEU A 2 4.48 10.49 12.42
N GLU A 3 5.25 9.45 12.77
CA GLU A 3 6.09 8.76 11.77
C GLU A 3 5.27 7.99 10.72
N ILE A 4 4.14 7.40 11.11
CA ILE A 4 3.27 6.68 10.16
C ILE A 4 2.63 7.66 9.19
N ASN A 5 2.14 8.81 9.68
CA ASN A 5 1.61 9.86 8.83
C ASN A 5 2.68 10.38 7.86
N ARG A 6 3.88 10.67 8.36
CA ARG A 6 4.99 11.15 7.54
C ARG A 6 5.35 10.18 6.42
N VAL A 7 5.50 8.89 6.74
CA VAL A 7 5.84 7.86 5.74
C VAL A 7 4.70 7.65 4.76
N THR A 8 3.44 7.63 5.25
CA THR A 8 2.25 7.50 4.39
C THR A 8 2.16 8.67 3.41
N GLU A 9 2.32 9.90 3.90
CA GLU A 9 2.34 11.10 3.08
C GLU A 9 3.40 11.00 1.98
N LYS A 10 4.65 10.70 2.36
CA LYS A 10 5.77 10.58 1.42
C LYS A 10 5.49 9.55 0.32
N LEU A 11 5.10 8.32 0.71
CA LEU A 11 4.88 7.24 -0.25
C LEU A 11 3.70 7.51 -1.19
N PHE A 12 2.61 8.09 -0.67
CA PHE A 12 1.44 8.35 -1.50
C PHE A 12 1.59 9.62 -2.34
N GLN A 13 2.41 10.60 -1.96
CA GLN A 13 2.73 11.77 -2.80
C GLN A 13 3.37 11.38 -4.14
N GLU A 14 4.13 10.28 -4.20
CA GLU A 14 4.75 9.76 -5.43
C GLU A 14 3.73 9.19 -6.43
N ILE A 15 2.52 8.87 -5.96
CA ILE A 15 1.42 8.39 -6.82
C ILE A 15 0.76 9.58 -7.52
N HIS A 16 0.30 9.44 -8.76
CA HIS A 16 -0.41 10.54 -9.41
C HIS A 16 -1.75 10.82 -8.69
N PRO A 17 -2.17 12.10 -8.47
CA PRO A 17 -3.43 12.42 -7.79
C PRO A 17 -4.64 11.68 -8.34
N ASP A 18 -4.73 11.49 -9.65
CA ASP A 18 -5.85 10.77 -10.28
C ASP A 18 -5.99 9.31 -9.87
N LYS A 19 -4.94 8.70 -9.33
CA LYS A 19 -4.94 7.31 -8.84
C LYS A 19 -5.17 7.25 -7.32
N ARG A 20 -5.10 8.38 -6.60
CA ARG A 20 -5.43 8.48 -5.18
C ARG A 20 -6.88 8.91 -5.03
N LYS A 21 -7.78 7.94 -4.87
CA LYS A 21 -9.22 8.24 -4.71
C LYS A 21 -9.60 8.27 -3.23
N THR A 22 -9.43 7.15 -2.56
CA THR A 22 -9.85 6.98 -1.17
C THR A 22 -8.91 6.01 -0.45
N PHE A 23 -8.91 6.07 0.88
CA PHE A 23 -8.20 5.18 1.78
C PHE A 23 -9.22 4.39 2.61
N THR A 24 -8.97 3.09 2.80
CA THR A 24 -9.78 2.23 3.67
C THR A 24 -8.89 1.65 4.78
N CYS A 25 -9.13 2.11 6.00
CA CYS A 25 -8.34 1.80 7.18
C CYS A 25 -9.11 0.90 8.16
N ASP A 26 -8.38 0.25 9.08
CA ASP A 26 -8.99 -0.29 10.30
C ASP A 26 -9.05 0.80 11.37
N ASN A 27 -9.72 0.50 12.48
CA ASN A 27 -9.82 1.37 13.63
C ASN A 27 -8.54 1.37 14.49
N GLY A 28 -7.38 1.07 13.89
CA GLY A 28 -6.07 1.13 14.54
C GLY A 28 -5.72 2.57 14.94
N LYS A 29 -5.07 2.73 16.10
CA LYS A 29 -4.67 4.05 16.62
C LYS A 29 -3.61 4.72 15.74
N GLU A 30 -2.91 3.94 14.91
CA GLU A 30 -2.00 4.44 13.90
C GLU A 30 -2.64 5.43 12.92
N PHE A 31 -3.94 5.31 12.65
CA PHE A 31 -4.68 6.15 11.70
C PHE A 31 -5.45 7.29 12.36
N CYS A 32 -5.24 7.59 13.65
CA CYS A 32 -5.90 8.73 14.31
C CYS A 32 -5.60 10.09 13.63
N GLY A 33 -4.50 10.20 12.87
CA GLY A 33 -4.16 11.40 12.10
C GLY A 33 -4.73 11.44 10.67
N HIS A 34 -5.75 10.62 10.35
CA HIS A 34 -6.32 10.53 9.00
C HIS A 34 -6.87 11.87 8.45
N GLN A 35 -7.33 12.78 9.32
CA GLN A 35 -7.84 14.09 8.89
C GLN A 35 -6.73 14.94 8.25
N GLU A 36 -5.54 14.95 8.85
CA GLU A 36 -4.37 15.64 8.32
C GLU A 36 -3.93 15.01 7.00
N LEU A 37 -3.87 13.66 6.94
CA LEU A 37 -3.52 12.93 5.73
C LEU A 37 -4.49 13.19 4.59
N SER A 38 -5.80 13.26 4.89
CA SER A 38 -6.83 13.54 3.89
C SER A 38 -6.62 14.90 3.23
N GLN A 39 -6.35 15.93 4.03
CA GLN A 39 -6.05 17.28 3.53
C GLN A 39 -4.78 17.31 2.66
N LYS A 40 -3.72 16.64 3.08
CA LYS A 40 -2.43 16.65 2.36
C LYS A 40 -2.43 15.82 1.08
N LEU A 41 -3.13 14.69 1.08
CA LEU A 41 -3.15 13.74 -0.04
C LEU A 41 -4.30 13.97 -1.02
N GLY A 42 -5.29 14.77 -0.62
CA GLY A 42 -6.49 15.05 -1.40
C GLY A 42 -7.39 13.83 -1.59
N ALA A 43 -7.50 12.98 -0.57
CA ALA A 43 -8.25 11.73 -0.62
C ALA A 43 -9.02 11.47 0.68
N ASP A 44 -10.21 10.88 0.55
CA ASP A 44 -11.08 10.61 1.69
C ASP A 44 -10.66 9.32 2.41
N PHE A 45 -10.80 9.31 3.74
CA PHE A 45 -10.53 8.14 4.59
C PHE A 45 -11.84 7.51 5.07
N TYR A 46 -11.95 6.20 4.88
CA TYR A 46 -13.05 5.37 5.35
C TYR A 46 -12.51 4.32 6.32
N PHE A 47 -13.31 3.96 7.32
CA PHE A 47 -12.95 2.99 8.34
C PHE A 47 -13.89 1.79 8.29
N ALA A 48 -13.34 0.60 8.43
CA ALA A 48 -14.14 -0.61 8.52
C ALA A 48 -15.02 -0.60 9.77
N THR A 49 -16.25 -1.09 9.62
CA THR A 49 -17.22 -1.20 10.70
C THR A 49 -16.69 -2.16 11.78
N PRO A 50 -16.87 -1.88 13.09
CA PRO A 50 -16.39 -2.77 14.14
C PRO A 50 -16.90 -4.20 13.98
N TYR A 51 -16.00 -5.19 14.01
CA TYR A 51 -16.29 -6.62 13.80
C TYR A 51 -16.64 -7.04 12.35
N HIS A 52 -16.48 -6.16 11.37
CA HIS A 52 -16.70 -6.46 9.94
C HIS A 52 -15.37 -6.66 9.19
N SER A 53 -14.60 -7.69 9.55
CA SER A 53 -13.28 -7.97 8.93
C SER A 53 -13.36 -8.17 7.40
N TRP A 54 -14.49 -8.65 6.89
CA TRP A 54 -14.71 -8.88 5.46
C TRP A 54 -14.69 -7.62 4.60
N GLU A 55 -14.92 -6.44 5.16
CA GLU A 55 -14.79 -5.14 4.45
C GLU A 55 -13.33 -4.86 4.04
N ARG A 56 -12.38 -5.64 4.56
CA ARG A 56 -10.94 -5.50 4.34
C ARG A 56 -10.29 -6.76 3.77
N GLY A 57 -11.04 -7.63 3.09
CA GLY A 57 -10.51 -8.89 2.56
C GLY A 57 -9.24 -8.74 1.71
N LEU A 58 -9.10 -7.64 0.96
CA LEU A 58 -7.89 -7.36 0.18
C LEU A 58 -6.68 -6.96 1.05
N ASN A 59 -6.91 -6.19 2.12
CA ASN A 59 -5.84 -5.82 3.06
C ASN A 59 -5.32 -7.07 3.78
N GLU A 60 -6.21 -7.96 4.20
CA GLU A 60 -5.85 -9.24 4.83
C GLU A 60 -5.08 -10.15 3.87
N HIS A 61 -5.53 -10.26 2.62
CA HIS A 61 -4.81 -11.00 1.59
C HIS A 61 -3.40 -10.45 1.36
N THR A 62 -3.27 -9.13 1.21
CA THR A 62 -1.98 -8.46 0.96
C THR A 62 -1.03 -8.61 2.15
N ASN A 63 -1.54 -8.47 3.38
CA ASN A 63 -0.77 -8.74 4.59
C ASN A 63 -0.29 -10.20 4.64
N GLY A 64 -1.13 -11.16 4.21
CA GLY A 64 -0.76 -12.56 4.07
C GLY A 64 0.42 -12.77 3.12
N LEU A 65 0.48 -12.04 2.00
CA LEU A 65 1.62 -12.11 1.06
C LEU A 65 2.91 -11.60 1.70
N LEU A 66 2.87 -10.47 2.42
CA LEU A 66 4.03 -9.96 3.15
C LEU A 66 4.52 -10.95 4.23
N ARG A 67 3.59 -11.67 4.88
CA ARG A 67 3.92 -12.70 5.88
C ARG A 67 4.65 -13.91 5.32
N GLN A 68 4.61 -14.15 4.00
CA GLN A 68 5.44 -15.18 3.35
C GLN A 68 6.93 -14.81 3.38
N PHE A 69 7.25 -13.51 3.38
CA PHE A 69 8.62 -13.00 3.48
C PHE A 69 9.02 -12.72 4.93
N PHE A 70 8.08 -12.23 5.74
CA PHE A 70 8.31 -11.86 7.14
C PHE A 70 7.32 -12.59 8.06
N PRO A 71 7.61 -13.86 8.43
CA PRO A 71 6.75 -14.66 9.29
C PRO A 71 6.41 -13.96 10.62
N LYS A 72 5.34 -14.43 11.28
CA LYS A 72 4.95 -13.92 12.60
C LYS A 72 6.13 -14.05 13.59
N GLY A 73 6.42 -12.98 14.33
CA GLY A 73 7.57 -12.92 15.25
C GLY A 73 8.84 -12.33 14.63
N THR A 74 8.85 -12.00 13.33
CA THR A 74 9.98 -11.28 12.70
C THR A 74 10.26 -9.97 13.42
N ASN A 75 11.52 -9.77 13.83
CA ASN A 75 11.97 -8.52 14.44
C ASN A 75 12.29 -7.49 13.36
N PHE A 76 11.34 -6.60 13.07
CA PHE A 76 11.51 -5.55 12.06
C PHE A 76 12.56 -4.49 12.41
N LYS A 77 13.14 -4.50 13.62
CA LYS A 77 14.27 -3.60 13.95
C LYS A 77 15.58 -4.01 13.27
N ILE A 78 15.71 -5.27 12.87
CA ILE A 78 16.92 -5.81 12.22
C ILE A 78 16.71 -6.11 10.73
N VAL A 79 15.46 -6.09 10.27
CA VAL A 79 15.13 -6.21 8.85
C VAL A 79 15.59 -4.94 8.15
N LYS A 80 16.38 -5.08 7.10
CA LYS A 80 16.86 -3.92 6.36
C LYS A 80 15.77 -3.37 5.44
N PRO A 81 15.70 -2.05 5.21
CA PRO A 81 14.71 -1.46 4.30
C PRO A 81 14.71 -2.10 2.91
N GLU A 82 15.88 -2.47 2.39
CA GLU A 82 16.04 -3.09 1.06
C GLU A 82 15.40 -4.49 0.99
N GLU A 83 15.31 -5.20 2.12
CA GLU A 83 14.63 -6.50 2.18
C GLU A 83 13.12 -6.33 2.05
N VAL A 84 12.57 -5.29 2.69
CA VAL A 84 11.15 -4.94 2.59
C VAL A 84 10.82 -4.50 1.17
N GLU A 85 11.66 -3.64 0.58
CA GLU A 85 11.52 -3.18 -0.80
C GLU A 85 11.55 -4.36 -1.78
N ARG A 86 12.50 -5.29 -1.63
CA ARG A 86 12.57 -6.51 -2.44
C ARG A 86 11.28 -7.34 -2.34
N ALA A 87 10.75 -7.52 -1.14
CA ALA A 87 9.50 -8.26 -0.94
C ALA A 87 8.31 -7.56 -1.63
N VAL A 88 8.19 -6.24 -1.47
CA VAL A 88 7.15 -5.43 -2.13
C VAL A 88 7.27 -5.50 -3.65
N ASN A 89 8.49 -5.37 -4.20
CA ASN A 89 8.75 -5.49 -5.63
C ASN A 89 8.34 -6.86 -6.18
N LEU A 90 8.65 -7.94 -5.47
CA LEU A 90 8.23 -9.29 -5.87
C LEU A 90 6.71 -9.46 -5.81
N ILE A 91 6.04 -8.87 -4.83
CA ILE A 91 4.57 -8.93 -4.71
C ILE A 91 3.88 -8.14 -5.82
N ASN A 92 4.38 -6.95 -6.14
CA ASN A 92 3.79 -6.05 -7.14
C ASN A 92 4.13 -6.43 -8.58
N ASN A 93 5.17 -7.23 -8.80
CA ASN A 93 5.52 -7.82 -10.09
C ASN A 93 5.09 -9.30 -10.22
N ARG A 94 4.28 -9.82 -9.30
CA ARG A 94 3.73 -11.18 -9.41
C ARG A 94 2.48 -11.17 -10.31
N PRO A 95 2.43 -11.96 -11.40
CA PRO A 95 1.23 -12.17 -12.20
C PRO A 95 0.02 -12.59 -11.37
N ARG A 96 -1.15 -11.98 -11.59
CA ARG A 96 -2.40 -12.34 -10.89
C ARG A 96 -3.45 -12.83 -11.88
N LYS A 97 -4.05 -13.98 -11.60
CA LYS A 97 -5.12 -14.55 -12.42
C LYS A 97 -6.30 -13.58 -12.59
N CYS A 98 -6.65 -12.82 -11.54
CA CYS A 98 -7.72 -11.82 -11.59
C CYS A 98 -7.39 -10.57 -12.45
N LEU A 99 -6.14 -10.43 -12.92
CA LEU A 99 -5.67 -9.36 -13.79
C LEU A 99 -5.32 -9.88 -15.19
N ASP A 100 -5.87 -11.03 -15.59
CA ASP A 100 -5.52 -11.73 -16.84
C ASP A 100 -4.03 -12.07 -16.91
N TYR A 101 -3.47 -12.51 -15.79
CA TYR A 101 -2.05 -12.83 -15.62
C TYR A 101 -1.08 -11.65 -15.79
N ARG A 102 -1.58 -10.41 -15.80
CA ARG A 102 -0.74 -9.21 -15.66
C ARG A 102 -0.34 -9.00 -14.20
N THR A 103 0.70 -8.21 -14.00
CA THR A 103 1.17 -7.80 -12.67
C THR A 103 0.38 -6.57 -12.17
N PRO A 104 0.27 -6.38 -10.84
CA PRO A 104 -0.26 -5.15 -10.26
C PRO A 104 0.40 -3.89 -10.80
N ASN A 105 1.73 -3.88 -10.95
CA ASN A 105 2.46 -2.75 -11.50
C ASN A 105 2.04 -2.44 -12.93
N GLU A 106 1.97 -3.45 -13.81
CA GLU A 106 1.54 -3.27 -15.20
C GLU A 106 0.15 -2.64 -15.27
N VAL A 107 -0.80 -3.11 -14.46
CA VAL A 107 -2.18 -2.60 -14.48
C VAL A 107 -2.26 -1.20 -13.86
N PHE A 108 -1.55 -0.96 -12.77
CA PHE A 108 -1.62 0.31 -12.04
C PHE A 108 -1.02 1.46 -12.84
N TYR A 109 0.14 1.22 -13.46
CA TYR A 109 0.88 2.21 -14.26
C TYR A 109 0.50 2.23 -15.74
N LYS A 110 -0.39 1.34 -16.21
CA LYS A 110 -0.94 1.40 -17.57
C LYS A 110 -1.54 2.78 -17.84
N GLY A 111 -1.07 3.43 -18.90
CA GLY A 111 -1.52 4.76 -19.33
C GLY A 111 -0.62 5.93 -18.94
N ARG A 112 0.52 5.69 -18.25
CA ARG A 112 1.65 6.64 -18.34
C ARG A 112 2.22 6.52 -19.76
N SER A 113 2.34 7.63 -20.49
CA SER A 113 3.18 7.65 -21.68
C SER A 113 4.59 7.23 -21.28
N ASP A 114 5.23 6.43 -22.12
CA ASP A 114 6.58 5.87 -21.92
C ASP A 114 7.71 6.94 -21.78
N SER A 115 7.36 8.23 -21.67
CA SER A 115 8.29 9.33 -21.40
C SER A 115 8.84 9.34 -19.97
N ASP A 116 8.15 8.70 -19.02
CA ASP A 116 8.48 8.82 -17.59
C ASP A 116 9.05 7.52 -17.00
N ALA A 117 9.10 6.44 -17.78
CA ALA A 117 9.79 5.22 -17.42
C ALA A 117 11.28 5.34 -17.81
N ILE A 118 11.98 6.30 -17.18
CA ILE A 118 13.43 6.19 -17.12
C ILE A 118 13.73 5.03 -16.18
N GLN A 119 14.10 3.92 -16.82
CA GLN A 119 14.85 2.84 -16.26
C GLN A 119 16.09 3.42 -15.56
N THR A 120 16.20 3.24 -14.25
CA THR A 120 17.47 3.28 -13.51
C THR A 120 17.39 2.28 -12.38
#